data_AF-A0A661C7Q4-F1
#
_entry.id   AF-A0A661C7Q4-F1
#
_cell.length_a   1.000
_cell.length_b   1.000
_cell.length_c   1.000
_cell.angle_alpha   90.00
_cell.angle_beta   90.00
_cell.angle_gamma   90.00
#
_symmetry.space_group_name_H-M   'P 1'
#
loop_
_entity.id
_entity.type
_entity.pdbx_description
1 polymer ?
#
loop_
_entity_poly.entity_id
_entity_poly.type
_entity_poly.pdbx_seq_one_letter_code
_entity_poly.pdbx_strand_id
1 'polypeptide(L)'
;MHTLINNIFKFLFISALSLASLNSYAESSREFGDYVIHYNAFRSDTISPEVAKQYGLTRASNRVLINIAILKKVMNTTGKPTSSKVTGHASNLTGQLKNLEFREITEGTAIYYLADTKISDGEFLKFDIKIIPEGETRAARLRFDKRFFTY
;
A
#
# COMPACT_ATOMS: atom_id res chain seq x y z
N MET A 1 57.37 3.23 -4.86
CA MET A 1 56.55 2.87 -3.68
C MET A 1 55.40 3.86 -3.39
N HIS A 2 55.03 4.76 -4.32
CA HIS A 2 53.94 5.74 -4.13
C HIS A 2 52.65 5.45 -4.94
N THR A 3 52.65 4.45 -5.82
CA THR A 3 51.52 4.12 -6.71
C THR A 3 50.59 3.03 -6.17
N LEU A 4 51.02 2.24 -5.16
CA LEU A 4 50.22 1.16 -4.57
C LEU A 4 49.20 1.66 -3.52
N ILE A 5 49.48 2.76 -2.82
CA ILE A 5 48.62 3.29 -1.75
C ILE A 5 47.36 3.97 -2.31
N ASN A 6 47.43 4.57 -3.50
CA ASN A 6 46.31 5.31 -4.09
C ASN A 6 45.20 4.41 -4.69
N ASN A 7 45.54 3.15 -5.00
CA ASN A 7 44.56 2.18 -5.52
C ASN A 7 43.74 1.52 -4.41
N ILE A 8 44.27 1.45 -3.18
CA ILE A 8 43.54 0.94 -2.01
C ILE A 8 42.48 1.94 -1.56
N PHE A 9 42.77 3.25 -1.62
CA PHE A 9 41.81 4.30 -1.29
C PHE A 9 40.66 4.42 -2.31
N LYS A 10 40.93 4.16 -3.61
CA LYS A 10 39.89 4.11 -4.65
C LYS A 10 39.00 2.86 -4.53
N PHE A 11 39.55 1.73 -4.08
CA PHE A 11 38.76 0.52 -3.87
C PHE A 11 37.85 0.62 -2.64
N LEU A 12 38.27 1.34 -1.59
CA LEU A 12 37.46 1.52 -0.38
C LEU A 12 36.23 2.41 -0.60
N PHE A 13 36.25 3.31 -1.58
CA PHE A 13 35.12 4.21 -1.85
C PHE A 13 34.00 3.55 -2.66
N ILE A 14 34.32 2.53 -3.48
CA ILE A 14 33.32 1.79 -4.29
C ILE A 14 32.55 0.77 -3.44
N SER A 15 33.15 0.26 -2.35
CA SER A 15 32.48 -0.70 -1.46
C SER A 15 31.47 -0.06 -0.48
N ALA A 16 31.46 1.26 -0.33
CA ALA A 16 30.57 1.93 0.62
C ALA A 16 29.17 2.23 0.04
N LEU A 17 28.96 2.08 -1.28
CA LEU A 17 27.70 2.42 -1.94
C LEU A 17 26.72 1.23 -2.07
N SER A 18 27.12 0.02 -1.68
CA SER A 18 26.30 -1.20 -1.78
C SER A 18 25.38 -1.46 -0.58
N LEU A 19 25.38 -0.58 0.43
CA LEU A 19 24.59 -0.75 1.67
C LEU A 19 23.36 0.19 1.77
N ALA A 20 23.09 1.00 0.76
CA ALA A 20 21.80 1.70 0.66
C ALA A 20 20.74 0.75 0.09
N SER A 21 20.39 -0.30 0.84
CA SER A 21 19.13 -1.01 0.66
C SER A 21 18.00 -0.02 0.96
N LEU A 22 17.58 0.72 -0.06
CA LEU A 22 16.36 1.51 -0.01
C LEU A 22 15.24 0.53 0.38
N ASN A 23 14.62 0.75 1.54
CA ASN A 23 13.40 0.05 1.93
C ASN A 23 12.34 0.42 0.88
N SER A 24 12.22 -0.38 -0.19
CA SER A 24 11.12 -0.23 -1.12
C SER A 24 9.87 -0.73 -0.41
N TYR A 25 8.98 0.18 -0.04
CA TYR A 25 7.60 -0.20 0.21
C TYR A 25 7.08 -0.75 -1.11
N ALA A 26 7.00 -2.07 -1.21
CA ALA A 26 6.49 -2.75 -2.40
C ALA A 26 5.00 -2.40 -2.55
N GLU A 27 4.72 -1.33 -3.28
CA GLU A 27 3.40 -1.01 -3.76
C GLU A 27 2.95 -2.16 -4.66
N SER A 28 1.82 -2.79 -4.32
CA SER A 28 1.30 -3.92 -5.07
C SER A 28 0.23 -3.43 -6.03
N SER A 29 0.25 -3.94 -7.26
CA SER A 29 -0.76 -3.60 -8.27
C SER A 29 -1.37 -4.86 -8.89
N ARG A 30 -2.62 -4.77 -9.32
CA ARG A 30 -3.31 -5.81 -10.08
C ARG A 30 -4.08 -5.16 -11.23
N GLU A 31 -3.96 -5.74 -12.41
CA GLU A 31 -4.74 -5.31 -13.57
C GLU A 31 -6.13 -5.97 -13.61
N PHE A 32 -7.11 -5.23 -14.10
CA PHE A 32 -8.47 -5.70 -14.33
C PHE A 32 -9.06 -4.98 -15.55
N GLY A 33 -9.05 -5.64 -16.72
CA GLY A 33 -9.46 -5.01 -17.98
C GLY A 33 -8.65 -3.74 -18.25
N ASP A 34 -9.36 -2.63 -18.42
CA ASP A 34 -8.78 -1.30 -18.65
C ASP A 34 -8.37 -0.58 -17.36
N TYR A 35 -8.34 -1.26 -16.22
CA TYR A 35 -8.03 -0.66 -14.92
C TYR A 35 -6.77 -1.28 -14.31
N VAL A 36 -6.03 -0.46 -13.56
CA VAL A 36 -4.95 -0.88 -12.66
C VAL A 36 -5.36 -0.51 -11.24
N ILE A 37 -5.38 -1.52 -10.37
CA ILE A 37 -5.72 -1.38 -8.96
C ILE A 37 -4.42 -1.42 -8.18
N HIS A 38 -4.03 -0.28 -7.63
CA HIS A 38 -2.93 -0.15 -6.69
C HIS A 38 -3.45 -0.38 -5.27
N TYR A 39 -2.74 -1.18 -4.49
CA TYR A 39 -3.16 -1.51 -3.13
C TYR A 39 -1.96 -1.69 -2.21
N ASN A 40 -2.16 -1.29 -0.95
CA ASN A 40 -1.23 -1.55 0.12
C ASN A 40 -1.99 -1.68 1.44
N ALA A 41 -1.43 -2.45 2.36
CA ALA A 41 -1.89 -2.52 3.74
C ALA A 41 -0.67 -2.41 4.65
N PHE A 42 -0.69 -1.47 5.59
CA PHE A 42 0.44 -1.15 6.46
C PHE A 42 -0.07 -0.61 7.80
N ARG A 43 0.80 -0.52 8.81
CA ARG A 43 0.35 -0.04 10.12
C ARG A 43 0.03 1.45 10.08
N SER A 44 -1.04 1.83 10.74
CA SER A 44 -1.51 3.21 10.75
C SER A 44 -0.55 4.17 11.45
N ASP A 45 0.34 3.71 12.32
CA ASP A 45 1.32 4.56 13.01
C ASP A 45 2.54 4.93 12.15
N THR A 46 2.76 4.25 11.02
CA THR A 46 3.83 4.58 10.07
C THR A 46 3.49 5.77 9.17
N ILE A 47 2.23 6.23 9.14
CA ILE A 47 1.89 7.50 8.48
C ILE A 47 2.38 8.69 9.31
N SER A 48 2.66 9.80 8.65
CA SER A 48 3.03 11.03 9.35
C SER A 48 1.85 11.57 10.19
N PRO A 49 2.11 12.25 11.32
CA PRO A 49 1.07 12.91 12.10
C PRO A 49 0.20 13.85 11.28
N GLU A 50 0.79 14.54 10.30
CA GLU A 50 0.13 15.53 9.45
C GLU A 50 -0.89 14.86 8.53
N VAL A 51 -0.50 13.78 7.84
CA VAL A 51 -1.39 12.98 6.98
C VAL A 51 -2.53 12.38 7.80
N ALA A 52 -2.22 11.87 8.99
CA ALA A 52 -3.23 11.34 9.89
C ALA A 52 -4.27 12.40 10.30
N LYS A 53 -3.80 13.59 10.66
CA LYS A 53 -4.66 14.72 11.04
C LYS A 53 -5.49 15.20 9.86
N GLN A 54 -4.88 15.34 8.68
CA GLN A 54 -5.54 15.80 7.46
C GLN A 54 -6.71 14.90 7.07
N TYR A 55 -6.58 13.58 7.22
CA TYR A 55 -7.59 12.61 6.81
C TYR A 55 -8.38 11.97 7.97
N GLY A 56 -8.21 12.46 9.20
CA GLY A 56 -8.88 11.92 10.38
C GLY A 56 -8.61 10.43 10.57
N LEU A 57 -7.35 10.02 10.46
CA LEU A 57 -6.88 8.65 10.64
C LEU A 57 -6.29 8.47 12.04
N THR A 58 -6.71 7.43 12.74
CA THR A 58 -6.13 7.08 14.04
C THR A 58 -4.81 6.35 13.84
N ARG A 59 -3.71 6.96 14.31
CA ARG A 59 -2.38 6.34 14.38
C ARG A 59 -2.28 5.43 15.59
N ALA A 60 -2.07 4.14 15.37
CA ALA A 60 -1.80 3.15 16.41
C ALA A 60 -1.03 1.94 15.85
N SER A 61 -0.14 1.36 16.65
CA SER A 61 0.66 0.18 16.27
C SER A 61 -0.17 -1.09 16.10
N ASN A 62 -1.29 -1.18 16.82
CA ASN A 62 -2.25 -2.28 16.76
C ASN A 62 -3.35 -2.07 15.70
N ARG A 63 -3.07 -1.26 14.67
CA ARG A 63 -4.05 -0.89 13.66
C ARG A 63 -3.42 -0.83 12.29
N VAL A 64 -4.08 -1.45 11.33
CA VAL A 64 -3.67 -1.48 9.93
C VAL A 64 -4.57 -0.55 9.13
N LEU A 65 -3.95 0.22 8.24
CA LEU A 65 -4.58 1.03 7.22
C LEU A 65 -4.44 0.30 5.87
N ILE A 66 -5.56 0.16 5.18
CA ILE A 66 -5.66 -0.36 3.82
C ILE A 66 -5.86 0.83 2.91
N ASN A 67 -5.01 0.97 1.90
CA ASN A 67 -5.12 1.99 0.86
C ASN A 67 -5.32 1.32 -0.50
N ILE A 68 -6.29 1.80 -1.27
CA ILE A 68 -6.59 1.35 -2.62
C ILE A 68 -6.74 2.56 -3.53
N ALA A 69 -6.07 2.54 -4.68
CA ALA A 69 -6.26 3.51 -5.75
C ALA A 69 -6.58 2.77 -7.05
N ILE A 70 -7.51 3.30 -7.83
CA ILE A 70 -7.97 2.70 -9.09
C ILE A 70 -7.72 3.69 -10.23
N LEU A 71 -6.92 3.26 -11.19
CA LEU A 71 -6.57 4.05 -12.37
C LEU A 71 -7.11 3.37 -13.63
N LYS A 72 -7.82 4.10 -14.48
CA LYS A 72 -8.13 3.65 -15.84
C LYS A 72 -6.93 3.88 -16.73
N LYS A 73 -6.50 2.85 -17.45
CA LYS A 73 -5.40 2.90 -18.41
C LYS A 73 -5.77 3.88 -19.52
N VAL A 74 -4.87 4.82 -19.78
CA VAL A 74 -4.97 5.76 -20.89
C VAL A 74 -3.61 5.78 -21.59
N MET A 75 -3.61 5.53 -22.91
CA MET A 75 -2.39 5.42 -23.69
C MET A 75 -1.48 6.64 -23.48
N ASN A 76 -0.18 6.38 -23.30
CA ASN A 76 0.85 7.40 -23.09
C ASN A 76 0.65 8.29 -21.84
N THR A 77 0.00 7.77 -20.80
CA THR A 77 -0.13 8.44 -19.50
C THR A 77 0.10 7.45 -18.34
N THR A 78 0.17 7.96 -17.12
CA THR A 78 0.20 7.15 -15.89
C THR A 78 -1.18 6.58 -15.51
N GLY A 79 -2.22 6.81 -16.33
CA GLY A 79 -3.60 6.44 -16.07
C GLY A 79 -4.42 7.58 -15.46
N LYS A 80 -5.75 7.39 -15.45
CA LYS A 80 -6.73 8.36 -14.94
C LYS A 80 -7.39 7.84 -13.65
N PRO A 81 -7.27 8.55 -12.52
CA PRO A 81 -8.02 8.22 -11.31
C PRO A 81 -9.51 8.06 -11.59
N THR A 82 -10.09 6.98 -11.09
CA THR A 82 -11.47 6.58 -11.40
C THR A 82 -12.26 6.36 -10.11
N SER A 83 -13.38 7.09 -9.95
CA SER A 83 -14.31 6.82 -8.85
C SER A 83 -14.84 5.39 -8.95
N SER A 84 -15.02 4.73 -7.82
CA SER A 84 -15.23 3.30 -7.71
C SER A 84 -15.97 2.96 -6.42
N LYS A 85 -16.90 2.01 -6.48
CA LYS A 85 -17.47 1.41 -5.28
C LYS A 85 -16.52 0.33 -4.75
N VAL A 86 -15.95 0.58 -3.57
CA VAL A 86 -15.02 -0.35 -2.89
C VAL A 86 -15.67 -0.90 -1.63
N THR A 87 -15.73 -2.22 -1.52
CA THR A 87 -16.30 -2.93 -0.37
C THR A 87 -15.47 -4.16 -0.08
N GLY A 88 -15.38 -4.61 1.16
CA GLY A 88 -14.61 -5.82 1.45
C GLY A 88 -14.52 -6.15 2.92
N HIS A 89 -13.78 -7.22 3.20
CA HIS A 89 -13.47 -7.66 4.54
C HIS A 89 -12.06 -8.23 4.59
N ALA A 90 -11.52 -8.33 5.80
CA ALA A 90 -10.39 -9.17 6.10
C ALA A 90 -10.85 -10.38 6.95
N SER A 91 -10.12 -11.47 6.88
CA SER A 91 -10.24 -12.58 7.83
C SER A 91 -8.88 -12.97 8.36
N ASN A 92 -8.81 -13.37 9.63
CA ASN A 92 -7.58 -13.92 10.20
C ASN A 92 -7.57 -15.45 10.12
N LEU A 93 -6.49 -16.09 10.58
CA LEU A 93 -6.33 -17.55 10.52
C LEU A 93 -7.31 -18.31 11.42
N THR A 94 -7.92 -17.65 12.42
CA THR A 94 -8.97 -18.27 13.26
C THR A 94 -10.36 -18.13 12.65
N GLY A 95 -10.47 -17.52 11.46
CA GLY A 95 -11.73 -17.32 10.77
C GLY A 95 -12.53 -16.10 11.25
N GLN A 96 -11.98 -15.26 12.13
CA GLN A 96 -12.64 -14.03 12.54
C GLN A 96 -12.71 -13.08 11.35
N LEU A 97 -13.93 -12.65 11.01
CA LEU A 97 -14.19 -11.67 9.96
C LEU A 97 -14.06 -10.25 10.51
N LYS A 98 -13.39 -9.37 9.77
CA LYS A 98 -13.27 -7.94 10.05
C LYS A 98 -13.80 -7.16 8.85
N ASN A 99 -14.99 -6.56 8.99
CA ASN A 99 -15.56 -5.74 7.92
C ASN A 99 -14.69 -4.50 7.68
N LEU A 100 -14.47 -4.13 6.42
CA LEU A 100 -13.66 -2.96 6.06
C LEU A 100 -14.57 -1.83 5.58
N GLU A 101 -14.61 -0.76 6.35
CA GLU A 101 -15.35 0.46 6.02
C GLU A 101 -14.47 1.41 5.23
N PHE A 102 -14.57 1.33 3.90
CA PHE A 102 -13.81 2.20 3.00
C PHE A 102 -14.41 3.60 2.94
N ARG A 103 -13.54 4.60 3.11
CA ARG A 103 -13.81 6.01 2.92
C ARG A 103 -13.07 6.49 1.67
N GLU A 104 -13.77 7.16 0.77
CA GLU A 104 -13.16 7.84 -0.37
C GLU A 104 -12.52 9.15 0.08
N ILE A 105 -11.28 9.38 -0.34
CA ILE A 105 -10.49 10.57 -0.08
C ILE A 105 -9.96 11.09 -1.41
N THR A 106 -10.19 12.37 -1.71
CA THR A 106 -9.67 13.03 -2.90
C THR A 106 -8.52 13.96 -2.53
N GLU A 107 -7.37 13.78 -3.17
CA GLU A 107 -6.19 14.63 -2.99
C GLU A 107 -5.72 15.16 -4.35
N GLY A 108 -5.99 16.43 -4.61
CA GLY A 108 -5.79 17.01 -5.94
C GLY A 108 -6.62 16.27 -6.98
N THR A 109 -5.96 15.49 -7.85
CA THR A 109 -6.61 14.65 -8.86
C THR A 109 -6.67 13.17 -8.48
N ALA A 110 -5.99 12.76 -7.41
CA ALA A 110 -5.94 11.37 -6.96
C ALA A 110 -7.18 11.01 -6.12
N ILE A 111 -7.61 9.75 -6.21
CA ILE A 111 -8.72 9.18 -5.44
C ILE A 111 -8.20 7.95 -4.69
N TYR A 112 -8.30 7.98 -3.37
CA TYR A 112 -7.91 6.89 -2.48
C TYR A 112 -9.14 6.33 -1.75
N TYR A 113 -9.16 5.02 -1.54
CA TYR A 113 -10.12 4.34 -0.68
C TYR A 113 -9.38 3.81 0.53
N LEU A 114 -9.64 4.43 1.67
CA LEU A 114 -8.98 4.10 2.94
C LEU A 114 -9.94 3.36 3.85
N ALA A 115 -9.53 2.18 4.32
CA ALA A 115 -10.20 1.46 5.40
C ALA A 115 -9.17 1.07 6.45
N ASP A 116 -9.62 0.79 7.66
CA ASP A 116 -8.72 0.43 8.74
C ASP A 116 -9.34 -0.63 9.66
N THR A 117 -8.47 -1.39 10.32
CA THR A 117 -8.89 -2.44 11.25
C THR A 117 -7.86 -2.65 12.34
N LYS A 118 -8.32 -3.04 13.53
CA LYS A 118 -7.44 -3.45 14.61
C LYS A 118 -6.77 -4.79 14.28
N ILE A 119 -5.56 -4.96 14.79
CA ILE A 119 -4.78 -6.19 14.72
C ILE A 119 -4.22 -6.59 16.08
N SER A 120 -3.89 -7.87 16.22
CA SER A 120 -3.00 -8.40 17.25
C SER A 120 -1.57 -8.56 16.70
N ASP A 121 -0.59 -8.69 17.59
CA ASP A 121 0.79 -8.95 17.18
C ASP A 121 0.93 -10.29 16.43
N GLY A 122 1.69 -10.26 15.34
CA GLY A 122 1.87 -11.39 14.44
C GLY A 122 0.60 -11.83 13.71
N GLU A 123 -0.50 -11.05 13.74
CA GLU A 123 -1.75 -11.43 13.09
C GLU A 123 -1.59 -11.46 11.57
N PHE A 124 -2.06 -12.56 10.97
CA PHE A 124 -2.10 -12.75 9.52
C PHE A 124 -3.50 -12.50 9.02
N LEU A 125 -3.65 -11.56 8.08
CA LEU A 125 -4.92 -11.17 7.50
C LEU A 125 -4.98 -11.54 6.03
N LYS A 126 -6.10 -12.15 5.62
CA LYS A 126 -6.51 -12.38 4.23
C LYS A 126 -7.57 -11.37 3.86
N PHE A 127 -7.28 -10.53 2.88
CA PHE A 127 -8.18 -9.49 2.38
C PHE A 127 -8.98 -10.02 1.18
N ASP A 128 -10.29 -9.78 1.16
CA ASP A 128 -11.16 -10.00 0.00
C ASP A 128 -11.95 -8.71 -0.25
N ILE A 129 -11.58 -8.01 -1.33
CA ILE A 129 -12.10 -6.70 -1.66
C ILE A 129 -12.72 -6.74 -3.04
N LYS A 130 -13.96 -6.26 -3.11
CA LYS A 130 -14.74 -6.08 -4.33
C LYS A 130 -14.70 -4.61 -4.74
N ILE A 131 -14.29 -4.39 -5.99
CA ILE A 131 -14.13 -3.06 -6.58
C ILE A 131 -14.99 -2.99 -7.84
N ILE A 132 -15.83 -1.97 -7.96
CA ILE A 132 -16.63 -1.70 -9.15
C ILE A 132 -16.32 -0.28 -9.60
N PRO A 133 -15.51 -0.08 -10.65
CA PRO A 133 -15.29 1.25 -11.22
C PRO A 133 -16.60 1.89 -11.69
N GLU A 134 -16.67 3.21 -11.59
CA GLU A 134 -17.83 3.98 -12.07
C GLU A 134 -18.11 3.68 -13.55
N GLY A 135 -19.38 3.45 -13.87
CA GLY A 135 -19.81 3.08 -15.23
C GLY A 135 -19.62 1.60 -15.59
N GLU A 136 -18.96 0.80 -14.75
CA GLU A 136 -18.81 -0.65 -14.96
C GLU A 136 -19.85 -1.45 -14.17
N THR A 137 -20.28 -2.57 -14.75
CA THR A 137 -21.13 -3.57 -14.06
C THR A 137 -20.33 -4.74 -13.50
N ARG A 138 -19.17 -5.03 -14.10
CA ARG A 138 -18.29 -6.12 -13.68
C ARG A 138 -17.43 -5.69 -12.49
N ALA A 139 -17.44 -6.51 -11.44
CA ALA A 139 -16.61 -6.27 -10.27
C ALA A 139 -15.24 -6.95 -10.42
N ALA A 140 -14.19 -6.20 -10.11
CA ALA A 140 -12.88 -6.78 -9.82
C ALA A 140 -12.89 -7.39 -8.42
N ARG A 141 -12.25 -8.55 -8.26
CA ARG A 141 -11.91 -9.10 -6.94
C ARG A 141 -10.41 -8.99 -6.70
N LEU A 142 -10.07 -8.21 -5.68
CA LEU A 142 -8.72 -8.08 -5.16
C LEU A 142 -8.61 -8.96 -3.91
N ARG A 143 -7.69 -9.93 -3.97
CA ARG A 143 -7.36 -10.81 -2.85
C ARG A 143 -5.86 -10.79 -2.63
N PHE A 144 -5.46 -10.54 -1.41
CA PHE A 144 -4.08 -10.59 -0.97
C PHE A 144 -4.06 -10.89 0.52
N ASP A 145 -2.89 -11.23 1.04
CA ASP A 145 -2.69 -11.48 2.45
C ASP A 145 -1.41 -10.84 2.94
N LYS A 146 -1.36 -10.55 4.24
CA LYS A 146 -0.20 -9.95 4.87
C LYS A 146 -0.19 -10.24 6.36
N ARG A 147 1.01 -10.46 6.90
CA ARG A 147 1.26 -10.55 8.33
C ARG A 147 1.66 -9.19 8.89
N PHE A 148 1.15 -8.84 10.06
CA PHE A 148 1.46 -7.58 10.73
C PHE A 148 2.00 -7.82 12.14
N PHE A 149 2.80 -6.88 12.62
CA PHE A 149 3.40 -6.89 13.95
C PHE A 149 3.29 -5.51 14.58
N THR A 150 3.15 -5.43 15.91
CA THR A 150 2.73 -4.20 16.61
C THR A 150 3.84 -3.48 17.37
N TYR A 151 5.11 -3.81 17.12
CA TYR A 151 6.27 -3.28 17.87
C TYR A 151 6.80 -1.93 17.37
#